data_AF-Q9QY85-F1
#
_entry.id   AF-Q9QY85-F1
#
_cell.length_a   1.000
_cell.length_b   1.000
_cell.length_c   1.000
_cell.angle_alpha   90.00
_cell.angle_beta   90.00
_cell.angle_gamma   90.00
#
_symmetry.space_group_name_H-M   'P 1'
#
loop_
_entity.id
_entity.type
_entity.pdbx_description
1 polymer ?
#
loop_
_entity_poly.entity_id
_entity_poly.type
_entity_poly.pdbx_seq_one_letter_code
_entity_poly.pdbx_strand_id
1 'polypeptide(L)'
;RNGERMGTIKFTQFQDSREVKVGEYNAVADTLEIINDTIRFQGSEPPKDKTIILEQLRKISLPLYSILSALTILGMIMASAFLFFNIKNRNQKLIKMSSPYMNNLIILGGMLSYASIFLFGLDGSFVSEKTFETLCTVRTWILTVGYTTAFGA
;
A
#
# COMPACT_ATOMS: atom_id res chain seq x y z
N ARG A 1 10.17 57.75 -9.53
CA ARG A 1 9.07 57.79 -8.54
C ARG A 1 7.80 58.01 -9.35
N ASN A 2 7.02 56.95 -9.62
CA ASN A 2 6.19 56.80 -10.83
C ASN A 2 4.86 57.58 -10.87
N GLY A 3 4.72 58.72 -10.18
CA GLY A 3 3.52 59.57 -10.29
C GLY A 3 2.20 58.96 -9.83
N GLU A 4 2.21 57.73 -9.29
CA GLU A 4 1.03 57.05 -8.78
C GLU A 4 0.62 57.63 -7.42
N ARG A 5 -0.68 57.93 -7.27
CA ARG A 5 -1.25 58.43 -6.02
C ARG A 5 -1.47 57.25 -5.08
N MET A 6 -0.58 57.09 -4.10
CA MET A 6 -0.74 56.10 -3.04
C MET A 6 -1.93 56.47 -2.15
N GLY A 7 -2.75 55.48 -1.80
CA GLY A 7 -3.93 55.64 -0.97
C GLY A 7 -4.26 54.34 -0.23
N THR A 8 -5.39 54.36 0.47
CA THR A 8 -5.84 53.22 1.27
C THR A 8 -6.83 52.37 0.48
N ILE A 9 -6.63 51.06 0.46
CA ILE A 9 -7.46 50.07 -0.24
C ILE A 9 -8.31 49.35 0.80
N LYS A 10 -9.64 49.40 0.65
CA LYS A 10 -10.59 48.70 1.53
C LYS A 10 -10.94 47.34 0.94
N PHE A 11 -10.83 46.28 1.74
CA PHE A 11 -11.32 44.95 1.38
C PHE A 11 -12.69 44.72 1.99
N THR A 12 -13.64 44.28 1.16
CA THR A 12 -14.99 43.90 1.57
C THR A 12 -15.30 42.49 1.11
N GLN A 13 -16.12 41.79 1.89
CA GLN A 13 -16.63 40.47 1.58
C GLN A 13 -18.15 40.51 1.65
N PHE A 14 -18.80 39.88 0.68
CA PHE A 14 -20.25 39.73 0.68
C PHE A 14 -20.65 38.52 1.53
N GLN A 15 -21.43 38.75 2.58
CA GLN A 15 -21.88 37.73 3.54
C GLN A 15 -23.36 37.94 3.82
N ASP A 16 -24.17 36.87 3.70
CA ASP A 16 -25.62 36.90 3.97
C ASP A 16 -26.34 38.08 3.31
N SER A 17 -26.00 38.36 2.04
CA SER A 17 -26.53 39.47 1.23
C SER A 17 -26.13 40.88 1.70
N ARG A 18 -25.10 41.02 2.53
CA ARG A 18 -24.56 42.30 3.00
C ARG A 18 -23.06 42.42 2.72
N GLU A 19 -22.61 43.62 2.40
CA GLU A 19 -21.19 43.92 2.23
C GLU A 19 -20.56 44.23 3.61
N VAL A 20 -19.58 43.42 4.01
CA VAL A 20 -18.87 43.55 5.29
C VAL A 20 -17.41 43.92 5.03
N LYS A 21 -16.88 44.92 5.74
CA LYS A 21 -15.45 45.27 5.68
C LYS A 21 -14.63 44.18 6.37
N VAL A 22 -13.67 43.60 5.66
CA VAL A 22 -12.81 42.51 6.15
C VAL A 22 -11.34 42.88 6.31
N GLY A 23 -10.93 44.03 5.75
CA GLY A 23 -9.58 44.53 5.93
C GLY A 23 -9.34 45.85 5.24
N GLU A 24 -8.14 46.38 5.46
CA GLU A 24 -7.67 47.63 4.90
C GLU A 24 -6.16 47.56 4.65
N TYR A 25 -5.73 47.99 3.47
CA TYR A 25 -4.32 48.07 3.10
C TYR A 25 -3.91 49.51 2.85
N ASN A 26 -2.88 49.96 3.57
CA ASN A 26 -2.33 51.30 3.42
C ASN A 26 -1.06 51.24 2.56
N ALA A 27 -1.15 51.69 1.30
CA ALA A 27 -0.04 51.67 0.36
C ALA A 27 1.11 52.64 0.72
N VAL A 28 0.88 53.61 1.62
CA VAL A 28 1.92 54.56 2.07
C VAL A 28 2.76 53.97 3.19
N ALA A 29 2.11 53.30 4.15
CA ALA A 29 2.77 52.66 5.29
C ALA A 29 3.20 51.22 4.99
N ASP A 30 2.76 50.66 3.87
CA ASP A 30 2.89 49.24 3.50
C ASP A 30 2.37 48.29 4.59
N THR A 31 1.22 48.64 5.18
CA THR A 31 0.58 47.87 6.24
C THR A 31 -0.75 47.29 5.79
N LEU A 32 -0.95 46.00 6.08
CA LEU A 32 -2.20 45.28 5.85
C LEU A 32 -2.86 44.96 7.20
N GLU A 33 -4.03 45.55 7.43
CA GLU A 33 -4.86 45.28 8.60
C GLU A 33 -6.02 44.37 8.20
N ILE A 34 -5.97 43.10 8.61
CA ILE A 34 -7.03 42.12 8.38
C ILE A 34 -7.87 42.01 9.65
N ILE A 35 -9.19 42.09 9.48
CA ILE A 35 -10.15 41.89 10.57
C ILE A 35 -10.53 40.40 10.57
N ASN A 36 -9.70 39.57 11.20
CA ASN A 36 -9.80 38.10 11.16
C ASN A 36 -11.20 37.57 11.54
N ASP A 37 -11.88 38.19 12.51
CA ASP A 37 -13.20 37.75 12.99
C ASP A 37 -14.34 38.00 11.99
N THR A 38 -14.10 38.85 10.99
CA THR A 38 -15.13 39.21 10.00
C THR A 38 -15.06 38.34 8.76
N ILE A 39 -13.94 37.70 8.44
CA ILE A 39 -13.85 36.88 7.23
C ILE A 39 -14.59 35.58 7.44
N ARG A 40 -15.56 35.27 6.56
CA ARG A 40 -16.31 34.02 6.60
C ARG A 40 -16.09 33.21 5.34
N PHE A 41 -15.67 31.97 5.51
CA PHE A 41 -15.69 30.96 4.46
C PHE A 41 -16.75 29.91 4.80
N GLN A 42 -17.12 29.08 3.82
CA GLN A 42 -18.04 27.96 4.07
C GLN A 42 -17.42 26.89 5.00
N GLY A 43 -16.10 26.92 5.22
CA GLY A 43 -15.38 26.08 6.19
C GLY A 43 -14.46 26.90 7.10
N SER A 44 -13.60 26.23 7.86
CA SER A 44 -12.64 26.87 8.78
C SER A 44 -11.49 27.59 8.08
N GLU A 45 -11.19 27.20 6.84
CA GLU A 45 -10.08 27.76 6.05
C GLU A 45 -10.58 28.26 4.69
N PRO A 46 -9.86 29.23 4.07
CA PRO A 46 -10.11 29.62 2.69
C PRO A 46 -10.01 28.41 1.76
N PRO A 47 -10.89 28.29 0.76
CA PRO A 47 -10.82 27.22 -0.22
C PRO A 47 -9.47 27.25 -0.95
N LYS A 48 -8.86 26.09 -1.13
CA LYS A 48 -7.62 25.97 -1.88
C LYS A 48 -7.93 26.08 -3.38
N ASP A 49 -7.02 26.69 -4.13
CA ASP A 49 -7.12 26.87 -5.59
C ASP A 49 -7.13 25.53 -6.36
N LYS A 50 -6.49 24.49 -5.79
CA LYS A 50 -6.43 23.16 -6.37
C LYS A 50 -6.59 22.05 -5.35
N THR A 51 -7.00 20.88 -5.82
CA THR A 51 -7.01 19.65 -5.03
C THR A 51 -5.57 19.22 -4.70
N ILE A 52 -5.37 18.82 -3.44
CA ILE A 52 -4.10 18.26 -2.98
C ILE A 52 -4.22 16.74 -3.12
N ILE A 53 -3.41 16.14 -4.00
CA ILE A 53 -3.36 14.70 -4.18
C ILE A 53 -2.40 14.14 -3.14
N LEU A 54 -2.94 13.33 -2.22
CA LEU A 54 -2.16 12.62 -1.21
C LEU A 54 -2.03 11.17 -1.65
N GLU A 55 -0.82 10.77 -2.04
CA GLU A 55 -0.55 9.37 -2.37
C GLU A 55 -0.59 8.53 -1.10
N GLN A 56 -1.43 7.50 -1.09
CA GLN A 56 -1.54 6.57 0.02
C GLN A 56 -1.20 5.16 -0.44
N LEU A 57 -0.42 4.45 0.39
CA LEU A 57 -0.12 3.04 0.16
C LEU A 57 -1.40 2.21 0.25
N ARG A 58 -1.71 1.49 -0.82
CA ARG A 58 -2.86 0.59 -0.88
C ARG A 58 -2.57 -0.67 -0.07
N LYS A 59 -3.23 -0.80 1.07
CA LYS A 59 -3.05 -1.95 1.96
C LYS A 59 -3.90 -3.16 1.58
N ILE A 60 -3.38 -4.35 1.86
CA ILE A 60 -4.11 -5.61 1.76
C ILE A 60 -5.10 -5.70 2.93
N SER A 61 -6.31 -6.21 2.70
CA SER A 61 -7.27 -6.41 3.78
C SER A 61 -6.80 -7.52 4.72
N LEU A 62 -6.62 -7.16 5.99
CA LEU A 62 -6.22 -8.07 7.07
C LEU A 62 -7.06 -9.36 7.16
N PRO A 63 -8.40 -9.36 7.02
CA PRO A 63 -9.16 -10.59 7.10
C PRO A 63 -8.86 -11.56 5.95
N LEU A 64 -8.69 -11.06 4.72
CA LEU A 64 -8.33 -11.92 3.57
C LEU A 64 -6.94 -12.52 3.77
N TYR A 65 -5.98 -11.72 4.21
CA TYR A 65 -4.63 -12.20 4.46
C TYR A 65 -4.59 -13.26 5.57
N SER A 66 -5.36 -13.07 6.64
CA SER A 66 -5.46 -14.03 7.75
C SER A 66 -5.99 -15.40 7.28
N ILE A 67 -7.08 -15.39 6.50
CA ILE A 67 -7.70 -16.63 5.97
C ILE A 67 -6.72 -17.37 5.05
N LEU A 68 -6.09 -16.66 4.12
CA LEU A 68 -5.11 -17.24 3.20
C LEU A 68 -3.88 -17.78 3.95
N SER A 69 -3.41 -17.06 4.96
CA SER A 69 -2.29 -17.50 5.80
C SER A 69 -2.63 -18.78 6.57
N ALA A 70 -3.83 -18.88 7.16
CA ALA A 70 -4.25 -20.09 7.87
C ALA A 70 -4.33 -21.31 6.93
N LEU A 71 -4.91 -21.15 5.74
CA LEU A 71 -5.01 -22.22 4.74
C LEU A 71 -3.64 -22.70 4.26
N THR A 72 -2.70 -21.77 4.07
CA THR A 72 -1.34 -22.12 3.62
C THR A 72 -0.52 -22.81 4.71
N ILE A 73 -0.68 -22.43 5.99
CA ILE A 73 -0.07 -23.16 7.11
C ILE A 73 -0.55 -24.61 7.14
N LEU A 74 -1.87 -24.83 7.01
CA LEU A 74 -2.43 -26.19 6.95
C LEU A 74 -1.88 -26.95 5.73
N GLY A 75 -1.80 -26.30 4.57
CA GLY A 75 -1.19 -26.86 3.36
C GLY A 75 0.27 -27.28 3.56
N MET A 76 1.09 -26.46 4.22
CA MET A 76 2.49 -26.77 4.51
C MET A 76 2.64 -27.94 5.49
N ILE A 77 1.77 -28.04 6.51
CA ILE A 77 1.79 -29.17 7.45
C ILE A 77 1.45 -30.47 6.72
N MET A 78 0.41 -30.47 5.88
CA MET A 78 0.03 -31.64 5.08
C MET A 78 1.13 -32.03 4.09
N ALA A 79 1.72 -31.06 3.37
CA ALA A 79 2.82 -31.30 2.43
C ALA A 79 4.04 -31.90 3.15
N SER A 80 4.39 -31.38 4.33
CA SER A 80 5.50 -31.91 5.14
C SER A 80 5.25 -33.34 5.60
N ALA A 81 4.02 -33.66 6.01
CA ALA A 81 3.63 -35.03 6.38
C ALA A 81 3.74 -35.99 5.19
N PHE A 82 3.28 -35.58 4.00
CA PHE A 82 3.42 -36.39 2.79
C PHE A 82 4.86 -36.57 2.35
N LEU A 83 5.70 -35.54 2.46
CA LEU A 83 7.13 -35.63 2.18
C LEU A 83 7.81 -36.62 3.12
N PHE A 84 7.54 -36.50 4.43
CA PHE A 84 8.07 -37.41 5.43
C PHE A 84 7.65 -38.85 5.17
N PHE A 85 6.37 -39.07 4.87
CA PHE A 85 5.86 -40.40 4.52
C PHE A 85 6.53 -40.96 3.25
N ASN A 86 6.71 -40.14 2.21
CA ASN A 86 7.37 -40.54 0.97
C ASN A 86 8.82 -40.96 1.21
N ILE A 87 9.57 -40.19 2.01
CA ILE A 87 10.96 -40.48 2.35
C ILE A 87 11.06 -41.74 3.23
N LYS A 88 10.20 -41.88 4.23
CA LYS A 88 10.24 -43.01 5.18
C LYS A 88 9.87 -44.33 4.52
N ASN A 89 8.85 -44.34 3.66
CA ASN A 89 8.35 -45.54 2.99
C ASN A 89 8.96 -45.76 1.59
N ARG A 90 10.09 -45.10 1.29
CA ARG A 90 10.81 -45.21 0.02
C ARG A 90 11.13 -46.65 -0.42
N ASN A 91 11.26 -47.57 0.55
CA ASN A 91 11.61 -48.97 0.29
C ASN A 91 10.38 -49.87 0.00
N GLN A 92 9.16 -49.35 0.09
CA GLN A 92 7.93 -50.09 -0.25
C GLN A 92 7.79 -50.22 -1.78
N LYS A 93 7.45 -51.41 -2.26
CA LYS A 93 7.38 -51.75 -3.70
C LYS A 93 6.40 -50.83 -4.46
N LEU A 94 5.32 -50.39 -3.80
CA LEU A 94 4.31 -49.47 -4.36
C LEU A 94 4.86 -48.05 -4.59
N ILE A 95 5.63 -47.52 -3.64
CA ILE A 95 6.21 -46.16 -3.70
C ILE A 95 7.41 -46.10 -4.65
N LYS A 96 8.12 -47.22 -4.81
CA LYS A 96 9.22 -47.33 -5.77
C LYS A 96 8.75 -47.35 -7.23
N MET A 97 7.53 -47.82 -7.49
CA MET A 97 6.90 -47.84 -8.82
C MET A 97 6.31 -46.47 -9.23
N SER A 98 6.05 -45.57 -8.27
CA SER A 98 5.45 -44.26 -8.51
C SER A 98 6.46 -43.10 -8.62
N SER A 99 7.72 -43.40 -8.96
CA SER A 99 8.79 -42.39 -9.14
C SER A 99 8.93 -41.43 -7.94
N PRO A 100 9.49 -41.90 -6.81
CA PRO A 100 9.50 -41.14 -5.55
C PRO A 100 10.28 -39.82 -5.64
N TYR A 101 11.23 -39.71 -6.56
CA TYR A 101 11.95 -38.46 -6.81
C TYR A 101 11.07 -37.37 -7.43
N MET A 102 10.18 -37.75 -8.36
CA MET A 102 9.23 -36.81 -8.97
C MET A 102 8.19 -36.35 -7.95
N ASN A 103 7.62 -37.28 -7.18
CA ASN A 103 6.67 -36.92 -6.10
C ASN A 103 7.30 -35.97 -5.06
N ASN A 104 8.56 -36.18 -4.70
CA ASN A 104 9.27 -35.27 -3.79
C ASN A 104 9.47 -33.87 -4.41
N LEU A 105 9.76 -33.77 -5.72
CA LEU A 105 9.85 -32.49 -6.42
C LEU A 105 8.51 -31.76 -6.49
N ILE A 106 7.41 -32.48 -6.76
CA ILE A 106 6.05 -31.91 -6.74
C ILE A 106 5.74 -31.30 -5.37
N ILE A 107 6.03 -32.05 -4.28
CA ILE A 107 5.79 -31.57 -2.91
C ILE A 107 6.67 -30.36 -2.58
N LEU A 108 7.94 -30.36 -3.00
CA LEU A 108 8.85 -29.22 -2.83
C LEU A 108 8.36 -27.97 -3.59
N GLY A 109 7.91 -28.12 -4.83
CA GLY A 109 7.32 -27.03 -5.61
C GLY A 109 6.05 -26.47 -4.98
N GLY A 110 5.21 -27.36 -4.41
CA GLY A 110 4.04 -26.96 -3.61
C GLY A 110 4.40 -26.16 -2.36
N MET A 111 5.42 -26.58 -1.61
CA MET A 111 5.89 -25.83 -0.44
C MET A 111 6.45 -24.45 -0.80
N LEU A 112 7.20 -24.33 -1.89
CA LEU A 112 7.68 -23.04 -2.40
C LEU A 112 6.53 -22.12 -2.80
N SER A 113 5.49 -22.68 -3.44
CA SER A 113 4.29 -21.93 -3.82
C SER A 113 3.55 -21.42 -2.59
N TYR A 114 3.41 -22.23 -1.53
CA TYR A 114 2.83 -21.78 -0.26
C TYR A 114 3.68 -20.69 0.42
N ALA A 115 5.01 -20.80 0.38
CA ALA A 115 5.91 -19.78 0.94
C ALA A 115 5.73 -18.41 0.24
N SER A 116 5.44 -18.41 -1.07
CA SER A 116 5.19 -17.17 -1.82
C SER A 116 4.01 -16.36 -1.27
N ILE A 117 2.96 -17.02 -0.76
CA ILE A 117 1.75 -16.37 -0.26
C ILE A 117 2.05 -15.51 0.98
N PHE A 118 2.95 -15.96 1.86
CA PHE A 118 3.44 -15.12 2.98
C PHE A 118 4.19 -13.90 2.48
N LEU A 119 5.03 -14.06 1.46
CA LEU A 119 5.77 -12.95 0.88
C LEU A 119 4.82 -11.93 0.24
N PHE A 120 3.75 -12.36 -0.44
CA PHE A 120 2.71 -11.49 -0.98
C PHE A 120 1.95 -10.71 0.12
N GLY A 121 1.87 -11.25 1.33
CA GLY A 121 1.28 -10.60 2.50
C GLY A 121 2.05 -9.42 3.09
N LEU A 122 3.36 -9.32 2.81
CA LEU A 122 4.22 -8.28 3.35
C LEU A 122 4.01 -6.95 2.61
N ASP A 123 3.07 -6.16 3.09
CA ASP A 123 2.74 -4.88 2.50
C ASP A 123 3.75 -3.76 2.87
N GLY A 124 3.76 -2.65 2.13
CA GLY A 124 4.63 -1.48 2.35
C GLY A 124 4.44 -0.79 3.72
N SER A 125 3.41 -1.18 4.48
CA SER A 125 3.25 -0.77 5.87
C SER A 125 4.24 -1.43 6.84
N PHE A 126 4.83 -2.58 6.46
CA PHE A 126 5.78 -3.33 7.30
C PHE A 126 7.23 -3.20 6.81
N VAL A 127 7.42 -2.70 5.59
CA VAL A 127 8.68 -2.84 4.86
C VAL A 127 9.06 -1.50 4.21
N SER A 128 10.33 -1.11 4.32
CA SER A 128 10.87 0.10 3.69
C SER A 128 10.81 0.02 2.16
N GLU A 129 10.69 1.16 1.48
CA GLU A 129 10.56 1.27 0.01
C GLU A 129 11.60 0.43 -0.76
N LYS A 130 12.87 0.49 -0.37
CA LYS A 130 13.94 -0.30 -1.01
C LYS A 130 13.75 -1.81 -0.86
N THR A 131 13.25 -2.24 0.29
CA THR A 131 12.98 -3.65 0.53
C THR A 131 11.67 -4.09 -0.14
N PHE A 132 10.75 -3.16 -0.40
CA PHE A 132 9.55 -3.43 -1.18
C PHE A 132 9.87 -3.74 -2.65
N GLU A 133 10.80 -3.01 -3.26
CA GLU A 133 11.30 -3.30 -4.61
C GLU A 133 11.92 -4.71 -4.71
N THR A 134 12.77 -5.07 -3.76
CA THR A 134 13.38 -6.42 -3.74
C THR A 134 12.35 -7.51 -3.50
N LEU A 135 11.36 -7.27 -2.63
CA LEU A 135 10.24 -8.19 -2.42
C LEU A 135 9.44 -8.42 -3.70
N CYS A 136 9.25 -7.41 -4.55
CA CYS A 136 8.55 -7.57 -5.83
C CYS A 136 9.25 -8.61 -6.71
N THR A 137 10.58 -8.53 -6.81
CA THR A 137 11.38 -9.50 -7.57
C THR A 137 11.33 -10.89 -6.93
N VAL A 138 11.57 -10.98 -5.62
CA VAL A 138 11.62 -12.26 -4.90
C VAL A 138 10.29 -13.02 -4.96
N ARG A 139 9.16 -12.33 -4.85
CA ARG A 139 7.81 -12.92 -4.99
C ARG A 139 7.63 -13.63 -6.31
N THR A 140 7.96 -12.96 -7.42
CA THR A 140 7.82 -13.51 -8.77
C THR A 140 8.73 -14.73 -8.94
N TRP A 141 9.99 -14.64 -8.51
CA TRP A 141 10.93 -15.76 -8.62
C TRP A 141 10.48 -16.99 -7.85
N ILE A 142 10.09 -16.84 -6.58
CA ILE A 142 9.69 -17.99 -5.76
C ILE A 142 8.43 -18.64 -6.31
N LEU A 143 7.45 -17.85 -6.77
CA LEU A 143 6.24 -18.39 -7.38
C LEU A 143 6.54 -19.13 -8.69
N THR A 144 7.33 -18.54 -9.58
CA THR A 144 7.70 -19.17 -10.86
C THR A 144 8.49 -20.45 -10.64
N VAL A 145 9.52 -20.44 -9.79
CA VAL A 145 10.32 -21.63 -9.49
C VAL A 145 9.47 -22.71 -8.84
N GLY A 146 8.61 -22.35 -7.87
CA GLY A 146 7.70 -23.29 -7.22
C GLY A 146 6.74 -23.95 -8.20
N TYR A 147 6.09 -23.16 -9.05
CA TYR A 147 5.16 -23.64 -10.07
C TYR A 147 5.86 -24.53 -11.11
N THR A 148 6.96 -24.07 -11.69
CA THR A 148 7.73 -24.83 -12.70
C THR A 148 8.26 -26.14 -12.13
N THR A 149 8.71 -26.15 -10.87
CA THR A 149 9.17 -27.39 -10.22
C THR A 149 8.02 -28.36 -9.98
N ALA A 150 6.84 -27.87 -9.58
CA ALA A 150 5.68 -28.70 -9.32
C ALA A 150 5.08 -29.32 -10.59
N PHE A 151 5.01 -28.57 -11.69
CA PHE A 151 4.43 -29.03 -12.95
C PHE A 151 5.44 -29.67 -13.91
N GLY A 152 6.74 -29.42 -13.70
CA GLY A 152 7.83 -30.01 -14.50
C GLY A 152 8.37 -31.33 -13.95
N ALA A 153 7.96 -31.70 -12.73
CA ALA A 153 8.18 -33.02 -12.14
C ALA A 153 7.10 -34.01 -12.57
#